data_AF-A0A3A0AGS5-F1
#
_entry.id   AF-A0A3A0AGS5-F1
#
_cell.length_a   1.000
_cell.length_b   1.000
_cell.length_c   1.000
_cell.angle_alpha   90.00
_cell.angle_beta   90.00
_cell.angle_gamma   90.00
#
_symmetry.space_group_name_H-M   'P 1'
#
loop_
_entity.id
_entity.type
_entity.pdbx_description
1 polymer ?
#
loop_
_entity_poly.entity_id
_entity_poly.type
_entity_poly.pdbx_seq_one_letter_code
_entity_poly.pdbx_strand_id
1 'polypeptide(L)'
;MNERTQIMDKAIRQLNLRIPETIIQDLDQIAQEEQIDRTTVARKLLAEGIQRWRFDQALRQYEQGQITKGRAAELAGVTIYDILDEVRRRGLAAQYSLEEVREDLQAILSAV
;
A
#
# COMPACT_ATOMS: atom_id res chain seq x y z
N MET A 1 -15.25 20.42 12.35
CA MET A 1 -14.93 19.26 11.49
C MET A 1 -15.86 19.35 10.31
N ASN A 2 -15.36 19.90 9.19
CA ASN A 2 -16.20 20.64 8.23
C ASN A 2 -16.76 19.74 7.13
N GLU A 3 -18.03 19.99 6.78
CA GLU A 3 -18.81 19.36 5.71
C GLU A 3 -18.10 19.34 4.34
N ARG A 4 -17.13 20.24 4.12
CA ARG A 4 -16.26 20.26 2.92
C ARG A 4 -15.44 18.99 2.73
N THR A 5 -15.02 18.33 3.81
CA THR A 5 -14.29 17.05 3.74
C THR A 5 -15.20 15.92 3.27
N GLN A 6 -16.52 16.02 3.53
CA GLN A 6 -17.49 14.98 3.22
C GLN A 6 -18.02 15.04 1.76
N ILE A 7 -17.92 16.20 1.10
CA ILE A 7 -18.30 16.37 -0.32
C ILE A 7 -17.21 15.83 -1.27
N MET A 8 -15.94 15.91 -0.87
CA MET A 8 -14.80 15.47 -1.71
C MET A 8 -14.74 13.95 -1.92
N ASP A 9 -15.30 13.15 -1.01
CA ASP A 9 -15.38 11.68 -1.13
C ASP A 9 -16.42 11.18 -2.17
N LYS A 10 -17.22 12.08 -2.75
CA LYS A 10 -18.32 11.72 -3.67
C LYS A 10 -18.24 12.34 -5.08
N ALA A 11 -17.21 13.12 -5.38
CA ALA A 11 -17.09 13.79 -6.68
C ALA A 11 -16.58 12.83 -7.76
N ILE A 12 -17.48 12.25 -8.54
CA ILE A 12 -17.12 11.48 -9.74
C ILE A 12 -16.66 12.45 -10.83
N ARG A 13 -15.45 12.23 -11.36
CA ARG A 13 -14.86 13.01 -12.45
C ARG A 13 -14.53 12.08 -13.63
N GLN A 14 -14.76 12.55 -14.85
CA GLN A 14 -14.38 11.79 -16.05
C GLN A 14 -12.87 11.88 -16.29
N LEU A 15 -12.27 10.73 -16.62
CA LEU A 15 -10.86 10.60 -16.97
C LEU A 15 -10.78 10.06 -18.40
N ASN A 16 -10.25 10.86 -19.33
CA ASN A 16 -10.05 10.45 -20.73
C ASN A 16 -8.62 9.97 -20.93
N LEU A 17 -8.44 8.71 -21.33
CA LEU A 17 -7.14 8.07 -21.54
C LEU A 17 -7.12 7.37 -22.90
N ARG A 18 -5.95 7.38 -23.55
CA ARG A 18 -5.68 6.48 -24.67
C ARG A 18 -5.05 5.22 -24.11
N ILE A 19 -5.67 4.08 -24.36
CA ILE A 19 -5.28 2.79 -23.82
C ILE A 19 -5.02 1.83 -24.98
N PRO A 20 -3.96 0.99 -24.94
CA PRO A 20 -3.73 -0.06 -25.92
C PRO A 20 -4.91 -1.03 -26.02
N GLU A 21 -5.19 -1.53 -27.22
CA GLU A 21 -6.27 -2.49 -27.49
C GLU A 21 -6.14 -3.76 -26.63
N THR A 22 -4.91 -4.22 -26.36
CA THR A 22 -4.66 -5.39 -25.53
C THR A 22 -5.22 -5.25 -24.11
N ILE A 23 -5.13 -4.05 -23.51
CA ILE A 23 -5.67 -3.81 -22.17
C ILE A 23 -7.21 -3.79 -22.22
N ILE A 24 -7.80 -3.28 -23.31
CA ILE A 24 -9.27 -3.33 -23.48
C ILE A 24 -9.75 -4.78 -23.53
N GLN A 25 -9.04 -5.64 -24.25
CA GLN A 25 -9.33 -7.08 -24.34
C GLN A 25 -9.24 -7.76 -22.96
N ASP A 26 -8.19 -7.49 -22.19
CA ASP A 26 -8.05 -8.02 -20.83
C ASP A 26 -9.21 -7.57 -19.92
N LEU A 27 -9.59 -6.29 -20.00
CA LEU A 27 -10.71 -5.75 -19.22
C LEU A 27 -12.05 -6.37 -19.62
N ASP A 28 -12.27 -6.60 -20.92
CA ASP A 28 -13.49 -7.24 -21.42
C ASP A 28 -13.57 -8.71 -20.98
N GLN A 29 -12.43 -9.43 -20.97
CA GLN A 29 -12.37 -10.80 -20.46
C GLN A 29 -12.74 -10.85 -18.97
N ILE A 30 -12.12 -10.00 -18.13
CA ILE A 30 -12.41 -9.95 -16.69
C ILE A 30 -13.88 -9.56 -16.45
N ALA A 31 -14.42 -8.62 -17.23
CA ALA A 31 -15.81 -8.21 -17.15
C ALA A 31 -16.79 -9.37 -17.42
N GLN A 32 -16.46 -10.23 -18.40
CA GLN A 32 -17.24 -11.44 -18.69
C GLN A 32 -17.16 -12.46 -17.55
N GLU A 33 -15.95 -12.71 -17.04
CA GLU A 33 -15.71 -13.67 -15.95
C GLU A 33 -16.39 -13.24 -14.64
N GLU A 34 -16.30 -11.95 -14.28
CA GLU A 34 -16.92 -11.39 -13.06
C GLU A 34 -18.40 -10.98 -13.24
N GLN A 35 -18.95 -11.07 -14.46
CA GLN A 35 -20.32 -10.66 -14.82
C GLN A 35 -20.65 -9.21 -14.43
N ILE A 36 -19.73 -8.29 -14.66
CA ILE A 36 -19.86 -6.85 -14.39
C ILE A 36 -19.43 -6.03 -15.62
N ASP A 37 -19.75 -4.74 -15.67
CA ASP A 37 -19.35 -3.92 -16.81
C ASP A 37 -17.86 -3.57 -16.82
N ARG A 38 -17.29 -3.40 -18.02
CA ARG A 38 -15.89 -3.03 -18.22
C ARG A 38 -15.46 -1.79 -17.43
N THR A 39 -16.32 -0.78 -17.29
CA THR A 39 -15.97 0.46 -16.57
C THR A 39 -15.85 0.19 -15.07
N THR A 40 -16.68 -0.69 -14.52
CA THR A 40 -16.58 -1.15 -13.13
C THR A 40 -15.29 -1.93 -12.90
N VAL A 41 -14.93 -2.86 -13.79
CA VAL A 41 -13.63 -3.56 -13.75
C VAL A 41 -12.46 -2.57 -13.79
N ALA A 42 -12.48 -1.65 -14.76
CA ALA A 42 -11.42 -0.65 -14.92
C ALA A 42 -11.28 0.21 -13.66
N ARG A 43 -12.40 0.65 -13.07
CA ARG A 43 -12.39 1.45 -11.84
C ARG A 43 -11.84 0.66 -10.64
N LYS A 44 -12.23 -0.61 -10.49
CA LYS A 44 -11.74 -1.52 -9.45
C LYS A 44 -10.23 -1.69 -9.57
N LEU A 45 -9.73 -2.06 -10.75
CA LEU A 45 -8.30 -2.25 -10.99
C LEU A 45 -7.49 -0.96 -10.85
N LEU A 46 -8.02 0.20 -11.26
CA LEU A 46 -7.38 1.49 -11.03
C LEU A 46 -7.25 1.80 -9.52
N ALA A 47 -8.30 1.54 -8.73
CA ALA A 47 -8.26 1.75 -7.29
C ALA A 47 -7.25 0.80 -6.62
N GLU A 48 -7.24 -0.47 -6.99
CA GLU A 48 -6.28 -1.47 -6.50
C GLU A 48 -4.84 -1.11 -6.88
N GLY A 49 -4.62 -0.66 -8.12
CA GLY A 49 -3.32 -0.20 -8.59
C GLY A 49 -2.79 1.00 -7.81
N ILE A 50 -3.66 1.97 -7.48
CA ILE A 50 -3.29 3.11 -6.63
C ILE A 50 -2.92 2.65 -5.22
N GLN A 51 -3.67 1.72 -4.62
CA GLN A 51 -3.36 1.20 -3.30
C GLN A 51 -2.04 0.44 -3.29
N ARG A 52 -1.79 -0.42 -4.29
CA ARG A 52 -0.52 -1.12 -4.45
C ARG A 52 0.65 -0.14 -4.58
N TRP A 53 0.48 0.91 -5.39
CA TRP A 53 1.50 1.96 -5.52
C TRP A 53 1.80 2.64 -4.19
N ARG A 54 0.78 3.00 -3.39
CA ARG A 54 0.97 3.61 -2.06
C ARG A 54 1.73 2.68 -1.12
N PHE A 55 1.36 1.41 -1.11
CA PHE A 55 2.04 0.39 -0.32
C PHE A 55 3.52 0.26 -0.69
N ASP A 56 3.82 0.21 -1.99
CA ASP A 56 5.21 0.16 -2.47
C ASP A 56 6.00 1.45 -2.14
N GLN A 57 5.37 2.63 -2.17
CA GLN A 57 6.04 3.87 -1.74
C GLN A 57 6.33 3.87 -0.24
N ALA A 58 5.38 3.45 0.58
CA ALA A 58 5.56 3.37 2.03
C ALA A 58 6.70 2.41 2.39
N LEU A 59 6.78 1.27 1.72
CA LEU A 59 7.89 0.32 1.90
C LEU A 59 9.23 0.87 1.46
N ARG A 60 9.29 1.61 0.35
CA ARG A 60 10.54 2.29 -0.07
C ARG A 60 11.01 3.31 0.95
N GLN A 61 10.10 4.12 1.51
CA GLN A 61 10.45 5.08 2.55
C GLN A 61 10.91 4.38 3.82
N TYR A 62 10.30 3.25 4.17
CA TYR A 62 10.77 2.39 5.26
C TYR A 62 12.16 1.83 4.94
N GLU A 63 12.39 1.25 3.77
CA GLU A 63 13.71 0.73 3.40
C GLU A 63 14.81 1.80 3.47
N GLN A 64 14.48 3.05 3.14
CA GLN A 64 15.39 4.19 3.19
C GLN A 64 15.62 4.78 4.59
N GLY A 65 15.04 4.20 5.65
CA GLY A 65 15.21 4.73 7.01
C GLY A 65 14.36 5.96 7.33
N GLN A 66 13.47 6.39 6.43
CA GLN A 66 12.77 7.68 6.56
C GLN A 66 11.54 7.61 7.47
N ILE A 67 10.91 6.43 7.54
CA ILE A 67 9.70 6.21 8.33
C ILE A 67 9.78 4.86 9.07
N THR A 68 8.99 4.74 10.14
CA THR A 68 8.84 3.48 10.89
C THR A 68 7.88 2.52 10.18
N LYS A 69 7.88 1.24 10.56
CA LYS A 69 6.93 0.24 10.04
C LYS A 69 5.46 0.63 10.29
N GLY A 70 5.17 1.15 11.49
CA GLY A 70 3.83 1.64 11.83
C GLY A 70 3.40 2.80 10.95
N ARG A 71 4.31 3.76 10.71
CA ARG A 71 4.04 4.88 9.81
C ARG A 71 3.84 4.44 8.36
N ALA A 72 4.59 3.43 7.91
CA ALA A 72 4.39 2.83 6.59
C ALA A 72 2.99 2.21 6.45
N ALA A 73 2.51 1.52 7.49
CA ALA A 73 1.17 0.93 7.51
C ALA A 73 0.06 1.98 7.41
N GLU A 74 0.17 3.06 8.19
CA GLU A 74 -0.75 4.21 8.14
C GLU A 74 -0.80 4.85 6.75
N LEU A 75 0.36 5.11 6.14
CA LEU A 75 0.45 5.75 4.82
C LEU A 75 -0.10 4.87 3.70
N ALA A 76 0.09 3.56 3.80
CA ALA A 76 -0.40 2.59 2.85
C ALA A 76 -1.88 2.21 3.08
N GLY A 77 -2.47 2.58 4.22
CA GLY A 77 -3.84 2.21 4.57
C GLY A 77 -4.01 0.72 4.83
N VAL A 78 -2.97 0.07 5.36
CA VAL A 78 -2.92 -1.37 5.64
C VAL A 78 -2.59 -1.62 7.11
N THR A 79 -2.62 -2.88 7.54
CA THR A 79 -2.19 -3.23 8.90
C THR A 79 -0.66 -3.26 9.01
N ILE A 80 -0.15 -3.12 10.23
CA ILE A 80 1.29 -3.30 10.47
C ILE A 80 1.77 -4.72 10.12
N TYR A 81 0.90 -5.73 10.21
CA TYR A 81 1.21 -7.10 9.83
C TYR A 81 1.47 -7.22 8.33
N ASP A 82 0.68 -6.55 7.49
CA ASP A 82 0.89 -6.53 6.04
C ASP A 82 2.28 -5.97 5.68
N ILE A 83 2.71 -4.91 6.38
CA ILE A 83 4.05 -4.35 6.21
C ILE A 83 5.13 -5.32 6.70
N LEU A 84 4.94 -5.96 7.85
CA LEU A 84 5.91 -6.89 8.42
C LEU A 84 6.12 -8.12 7.56
N ASP A 85 5.03 -8.69 7.03
CA ASP A 85 5.08 -9.83 6.12
C ASP A 85 5.78 -9.46 4.83
N GLU A 86 5.53 -8.26 4.29
CA GLU A 86 6.19 -7.80 3.08
C GLU A 86 7.68 -7.53 3.28
N VAL A 87 8.05 -6.89 4.39
CA VAL A 87 9.44 -6.67 4.79
C VAL A 87 10.18 -8.01 4.89
N ARG A 88 9.55 -9.02 5.50
CA ARG A 88 10.12 -10.37 5.60
C ARG A 88 10.26 -11.01 4.22
N ARG A 89 9.24 -10.92 3.37
CA ARG A 89 9.23 -11.49 2.01
C ARG A 89 10.30 -10.88 1.11
N ARG A 90 10.50 -9.57 1.18
CA ARG A 90 11.51 -8.84 0.39
C ARG A 90 12.92 -8.91 0.98
N GLY A 91 13.08 -9.47 2.18
CA GLY A 91 14.36 -9.49 2.89
C GLY A 91 14.87 -8.09 3.24
N LEU A 92 13.98 -7.12 3.44
CA LEU A 92 14.37 -5.77 3.82
C LEU A 92 14.98 -5.81 5.23
N ALA A 93 16.19 -5.27 5.37
CA ALA A 93 16.88 -5.22 6.65
C ALA A 93 15.98 -4.51 7.67
N ALA A 94 15.87 -5.09 8.87
CA ALA A 94 15.27 -4.37 9.98
C ALA A 94 16.09 -3.10 10.19
N GLN A 95 15.44 -1.94 10.26
CA GLN A 95 16.00 -0.72 10.85
C GLN A 95 16.25 -0.93 12.35
N TYR A 96 17.13 -1.86 12.69
CA TYR A 96 17.66 -2.06 14.03
C TYR A 96 19.16 -2.00 13.86
N SER A 97 19.78 -1.01 14.47
CA SER A 97 21.23 -0.98 14.58
C SER A 97 21.69 -2.09 15.52
N LEU A 98 22.91 -2.61 15.31
CA LEU A 98 23.52 -3.56 16.25
C LEU A 98 23.62 -2.97 17.67
N GLU A 99 23.74 -1.65 17.77
CA GLU A 99 23.80 -0.94 19.05
C GLU A 99 22.46 -0.99 19.78
N GLU A 100 21.35 -0.72 19.10
CA GLU A 100 19.99 -0.85 19.67
C GLU A 100 19.69 -2.29 20.10
N VAL A 101 20.08 -3.28 19.29
CA VAL A 101 19.95 -4.70 19.69
C VAL A 101 20.75 -4.97 20.97
N ARG A 102 21.96 -4.39 21.09
CA ARG A 102 22.83 -4.58 22.25
C ARG A 102 22.25 -3.95 23.50
N GLU A 103 21.72 -2.73 23.39
CA GLU A 103 21.08 -2.00 24.48
C GLU A 103 19.84 -2.75 25.00
N ASP A 104 18.97 -3.22 24.11
CA ASP A 104 17.79 -4.01 24.49
C ASP A 104 18.18 -5.34 25.17
N LEU A 105 19.22 -6.01 24.66
CA LEU A 105 19.71 -7.25 25.26
C LEU A 105 20.30 -7.02 26.64
N GLN A 106 21.05 -5.92 26.83
CA GLN A 106 21.56 -5.52 28.14
C GLN A 106 20.44 -5.18 29.11
N ALA A 107 19.41 -4.45 28.66
CA ALA A 107 18.26 -4.12 29.51
C ALA A 107 17.55 -5.38 30.02
N ILE A 108 17.31 -6.37 29.16
CA ILE A 108 16.69 -7.66 29.55
C ILE A 108 17.58 -8.45 30.50
N LEU A 109 18.88 -8.55 30.20
CA LEU A 109 19.83 -9.32 31.02
C LEU A 109 20.13 -8.66 32.37
N SER A 110 19.95 -7.34 32.47
CA SER A 110 20.12 -6.59 33.72
C SER A 110 18.86 -6.59 34.61
N ALA A 111 17.73 -7.05 34.09
CA ALA A 111 16.45 -7.15 34.79
C ALA A 111 16.21 -8.53 35.44
N VAL A 112 17.19 -9.44 35.39
CA VAL A 112 17.19 -10.79 36.00
C VAL A 112 18.30 -10.86 37.03
#